data_AF-A0A1V4KYL6-F1
#
_entry.id   AF-A0A1V4KYL6-F1
#
_cell.length_a   1.000
_cell.length_b   1.000
_cell.length_c   1.000
_cell.angle_alpha   90.00
_cell.angle_beta   90.00
_cell.angle_gamma   90.00
#
_symmetry.space_group_name_H-M   'P 1'
#
loop_
_entity.id
_entity.type
_entity.pdbx_description
1 polymer ?
#
loop_
_entity_poly.entity_id
_entity_poly.type
_entity_poly.pdbx_seq_one_letter_code
_entity_poly.pdbx_strand_id
1 'polypeptide(L)'
;MGGFETFKEILNLQDRKRQYELLKLERDFQKQANVLRRKTEEAAAANKRLKDALQKQREAAERRTETQNRGMEGVAARVKSWLANEVEVLVSTEEARRHLADLLEDRKILAQELHQLKEKKEAGENPPPKLRRRTYCITALQTSELDLSLSKQIESLETEMGLRSAQIADLQQKLLDADSGDQAKQRWGSIATILEAKCALKYLLGEVTLEFSCFITKNKVFKCLGRNKKK
;
A
#
# COMPACT_ATOMS: atom_id res chain seq x y z
N MET A 1 -21.88 6.36 58.20
CA MET A 1 -21.80 5.29 57.18
C MET A 1 -21.80 5.79 55.73
N GLY A 2 -22.42 6.93 55.38
CA GLY A 2 -22.50 7.40 53.98
C GLY A 2 -21.18 7.83 53.29
N GLY A 3 -20.11 8.13 54.02
CA GLY A 3 -18.82 8.52 53.42
C GLY A 3 -18.04 7.35 52.76
N PHE A 4 -18.31 6.11 53.17
CA PHE A 4 -17.63 4.93 52.64
C PHE A 4 -18.29 4.40 51.36
N GLU A 5 -19.62 4.52 51.27
CA GLU A 5 -20.40 4.16 50.08
C GLU A 5 -20.08 5.11 48.91
N THR A 6 -20.02 6.42 49.16
CA THR A 6 -19.66 7.42 48.15
C THR A 6 -18.23 7.23 47.62
N PHE A 7 -17.27 6.89 48.47
CA PHE A 7 -15.90 6.60 48.03
C PHE A 7 -15.83 5.34 47.13
N LYS A 8 -16.56 4.29 47.50
CA LYS A 8 -16.68 3.05 46.71
C LYS A 8 -17.33 3.32 45.34
N GLU A 9 -18.30 4.21 45.30
CA GLU A 9 -19.01 4.60 44.08
C GLU A 9 -18.13 5.43 43.14
N ILE A 10 -17.34 6.36 43.68
CA ILE A 10 -16.33 7.13 42.92
C ILE A 10 -15.27 6.22 42.31
N LEU A 11 -14.76 5.25 43.08
CA LEU A 11 -13.75 4.30 42.60
C LEU A 11 -14.28 3.46 41.42
N ASN A 12 -15.52 2.98 41.52
CA ASN A 12 -16.18 2.21 40.47
C ASN A 12 -16.44 3.04 39.20
N LEU A 13 -16.84 4.31 39.35
CA LEU A 13 -16.98 5.23 38.22
C LEU A 13 -15.64 5.51 37.53
N GLN A 14 -14.57 5.66 38.31
CA GLN A 14 -13.22 5.87 37.77
C GLN A 14 -12.70 4.64 37.02
N ASP A 15 -12.96 3.43 37.53
CA ASP A 15 -12.61 2.19 36.84
C ASP A 15 -13.43 1.98 35.56
N ARG A 16 -14.73 2.28 35.58
CA ARG A 16 -15.55 2.29 34.35
C ARG A 16 -15.02 3.27 33.31
N LYS A 17 -14.57 4.45 33.73
CA LYS A 17 -13.98 5.46 32.83
C LYS A 17 -12.69 4.95 32.21
N ARG A 18 -11.79 4.36 33.01
CA ARG A 18 -10.54 3.75 32.52
C ARG A 18 -10.79 2.60 31.54
N GLN A 19 -11.74 1.73 31.84
CA GLN A 19 -12.12 0.63 30.94
C GLN A 19 -12.63 1.15 29.59
N TYR A 20 -13.43 2.22 29.60
CA TYR A 20 -13.91 2.83 28.37
C TYR A 20 -12.78 3.43 27.54
N GLU A 21 -11.82 4.10 28.18
CA GLU A 21 -10.64 4.67 27.52
C GLU A 21 -9.76 3.57 26.88
N LEU A 22 -9.53 2.46 27.59
CA LEU A 22 -8.81 1.30 27.05
C LEU A 22 -9.54 0.68 25.85
N LEU A 23 -10.84 0.42 25.94
CA LEU A 23 -11.65 -0.13 24.84
C LEU A 23 -11.72 0.82 23.63
N LYS A 24 -11.65 2.13 23.87
CA LYS A 24 -11.58 3.12 22.79
C LYS A 24 -10.22 3.04 22.09
N LEU A 25 -9.13 3.04 22.85
CA LEU A 25 -7.77 2.94 22.30
C LEU A 25 -7.56 1.63 21.54
N GLU A 26 -8.02 0.50 22.08
CA GLU A 26 -7.95 -0.81 21.43
C GLU A 26 -8.72 -0.83 20.10
N ARG A 27 -9.93 -0.27 20.06
CA ARG A 27 -10.69 -0.16 18.80
C ARG A 27 -9.97 0.71 17.78
N ASP A 28 -9.34 1.79 18.19
CA ASP A 28 -8.64 2.69 17.27
C ASP A 28 -7.34 2.07 16.75
N PHE A 29 -6.60 1.35 17.61
CA PHE A 29 -5.45 0.53 17.19
C PHE A 29 -5.86 -0.56 16.20
N GLN A 30 -6.95 -1.28 16.47
CA GLN A 30 -7.46 -2.32 15.58
C GLN A 30 -7.86 -1.75 14.21
N LYS A 31 -8.45 -0.55 14.17
CA LYS A 31 -8.75 0.13 12.90
C LYS A 31 -7.48 0.50 12.14
N GLN A 32 -6.49 1.08 12.81
CA GLN A 32 -5.21 1.44 12.19
C GLN A 32 -4.49 0.21 11.65
N ALA A 33 -4.40 -0.87 12.43
CA ALA A 33 -3.81 -2.14 12.00
C ALA A 33 -4.51 -2.70 10.76
N ASN A 34 -5.85 -2.66 10.71
CA ASN A 34 -6.60 -3.10 9.54
C ASN A 34 -6.35 -2.22 8.31
N VAL A 35 -6.21 -0.90 8.47
CA VAL A 35 -5.90 0.01 7.36
C VAL A 35 -4.50 -0.29 6.81
N LEU A 36 -3.50 -0.43 7.68
CA LEU A 36 -2.14 -0.77 7.29
C LEU A 36 -2.09 -2.13 6.59
N ARG A 37 -2.77 -3.14 7.14
CA ARG A 37 -2.87 -4.48 6.55
C ARG A 37 -3.47 -4.44 5.14
N ARG A 38 -4.54 -3.67 4.95
CA ARG A 38 -5.14 -3.51 3.60
C ARG A 38 -4.19 -2.83 2.64
N LYS A 39 -3.49 -1.77 3.06
CA LYS A 39 -2.49 -1.09 2.20
C LYS A 39 -1.37 -2.04 1.77
N THR A 40 -0.85 -2.85 2.69
CA THR A 40 0.21 -3.81 2.39
C THR A 40 -0.30 -4.96 1.51
N GLU A 41 -1.50 -5.48 1.77
CA GLU A 41 -2.18 -6.48 0.94
C GLU A 41 -2.44 -5.95 -0.48
N GLU A 42 -2.90 -4.71 -0.63
CA GLU A 42 -3.18 -4.08 -1.93
C GLU A 42 -1.90 -3.89 -2.75
N ALA A 43 -0.83 -3.37 -2.15
CA ALA A 43 0.46 -3.24 -2.81
C ALA A 43 1.03 -4.61 -3.23
N ALA A 44 0.94 -5.62 -2.36
CA ALA A 44 1.36 -6.98 -2.68
C ALA A 44 0.51 -7.61 -3.80
N ALA A 45 -0.80 -7.35 -3.80
CA ALA A 45 -1.71 -7.83 -4.85
C ALA A 45 -1.39 -7.18 -6.21
N ALA A 46 -1.13 -5.87 -6.25
CA ALA A 46 -0.73 -5.19 -7.48
C ALA A 46 0.60 -5.72 -8.03
N ASN A 47 1.58 -5.94 -7.15
CA ASN A 47 2.87 -6.52 -7.49
C ASN A 47 2.70 -7.94 -8.08
N LYS A 48 1.84 -8.76 -7.46
CA LYS A 48 1.49 -10.09 -7.99
C LYS A 48 0.81 -9.99 -9.35
N ARG A 49 -0.18 -9.10 -9.53
CA ARG A 49 -0.86 -8.90 -10.82
C ARG A 49 0.12 -8.53 -11.93
N LEU A 50 1.05 -7.61 -11.66
CA LEU A 50 2.08 -7.24 -12.63
C LEU A 50 2.97 -8.45 -12.99
N LYS A 51 3.40 -9.22 -11.99
CA LYS A 51 4.20 -10.43 -12.22
C LYS A 51 3.45 -11.47 -13.07
N ASP A 52 2.20 -11.74 -12.73
CA ASP A 52 1.36 -12.72 -13.43
C ASP A 52 1.06 -12.24 -14.87
N ALA A 53 0.79 -10.95 -15.06
CA ALA A 53 0.56 -10.35 -16.38
C ALA A 53 1.80 -10.44 -17.28
N LEU A 54 2.99 -10.12 -16.76
CA LEU A 54 4.25 -10.25 -17.49
C LEU A 54 4.56 -11.71 -17.86
N GLN A 55 4.32 -12.64 -16.94
CA GLN A 55 4.50 -14.07 -17.20
C GLN A 55 3.57 -14.56 -18.32
N LYS A 56 2.28 -14.22 -18.23
CA LYS A 56 1.26 -14.55 -19.23
C LYS A 56 1.57 -13.92 -20.59
N GLN A 57 2.11 -12.70 -20.62
CA GLN A 57 2.53 -12.04 -21.86
C GLN A 57 3.65 -12.82 -22.57
N ARG A 58 4.65 -13.31 -21.81
CA ARG A 58 5.76 -14.12 -22.33
C ARG A 58 5.26 -15.44 -22.92
N GLU A 59 4.44 -16.18 -22.16
CA GLU A 59 3.84 -17.44 -22.62
C GLU A 59 2.96 -17.24 -23.88
N ALA A 60 2.23 -16.12 -23.95
CA ALA A 60 1.42 -15.78 -25.13
C ALA A 60 2.27 -15.34 -26.33
N ALA A 61 3.48 -14.83 -26.12
CA ALA A 61 4.42 -14.54 -27.19
C ALA A 61 5.02 -15.83 -27.76
N GLU A 62 5.44 -16.76 -26.90
CA GLU A 62 5.99 -18.07 -27.30
C GLU A 62 4.96 -18.93 -28.06
N ARG A 63 3.70 -18.94 -27.62
CA ARG A 63 2.62 -19.67 -28.34
C ARG A 63 2.31 -19.07 -29.70
N ARG A 64 2.58 -17.78 -29.93
CA ARG A 64 2.33 -17.11 -31.21
C ARG A 64 3.35 -17.52 -32.28
N THR A 65 4.60 -17.75 -31.91
CA THR A 65 5.60 -18.31 -32.84
C THR A 65 5.22 -19.71 -33.33
N GLU A 66 4.51 -20.50 -32.53
CA GLU A 66 4.05 -21.86 -32.91
C GLU A 66 2.72 -21.87 -33.71
N THR A 67 1.86 -20.86 -33.50
CA THR A 67 0.48 -20.84 -34.05
C THR A 67 0.33 -20.05 -35.36
N GLN A 68 1.43 -19.54 -35.92
CA GLN A 68 1.42 -18.77 -37.18
C GLN A 68 0.84 -19.56 -38.38
N ASN A 69 0.64 -20.87 -38.24
CA ASN A 69 0.12 -21.79 -39.26
C ASN A 69 -1.41 -21.97 -39.29
N ARG A 70 -2.20 -21.29 -38.44
CA ARG A 70 -3.68 -21.34 -38.49
C ARG A 70 -4.21 -20.10 -39.21
N GLY A 71 -4.82 -20.30 -40.39
CA GLY A 71 -5.20 -19.26 -41.36
C GLY A 71 -6.05 -18.07 -40.89
N MET A 72 -6.74 -17.44 -41.84
CA MET A 72 -7.44 -16.15 -41.66
C MET A 72 -8.65 -16.22 -40.69
N GLU A 73 -9.16 -17.42 -40.44
CA GLU A 73 -10.28 -17.66 -39.53
C GLU A 73 -9.81 -17.58 -38.07
N GLY A 74 -10.35 -16.62 -37.32
CA GLY A 74 -9.98 -16.40 -35.91
C GLY A 74 -9.01 -15.24 -35.65
N VAL A 75 -8.61 -14.47 -36.68
CA VAL A 75 -7.80 -13.23 -36.53
C VAL A 75 -8.38 -12.31 -35.45
N ALA A 76 -9.70 -12.07 -35.48
CA ALA A 76 -10.37 -11.21 -34.51
C ALA A 76 -10.25 -11.72 -33.07
N ALA A 77 -10.33 -13.04 -32.84
CA ALA A 77 -10.19 -13.63 -31.51
C ALA A 77 -8.75 -13.56 -31.01
N ARG A 78 -7.78 -13.82 -31.90
CA ARG A 78 -6.34 -13.69 -31.59
C ARG A 78 -5.96 -12.28 -31.21
N VAL A 79 -6.36 -11.29 -32.01
CA VAL A 79 -6.10 -9.87 -31.77
C VAL A 79 -6.73 -9.43 -30.45
N LYS A 80 -7.99 -9.82 -30.19
CA LYS A 80 -8.65 -9.53 -28.90
C LYS A 80 -7.89 -10.12 -27.72
N SER A 81 -7.52 -11.41 -27.78
CA SER A 81 -6.80 -12.06 -26.69
C SER A 81 -5.43 -11.46 -26.45
N TRP A 82 -4.69 -11.14 -27.51
CA TRP A 82 -3.40 -10.45 -27.39
C TRP A 82 -3.58 -9.06 -26.78
N LEU A 83 -4.52 -8.27 -27.29
CA LEU A 83 -4.75 -6.90 -26.85
C LEU A 83 -5.27 -6.84 -25.41
N ALA A 84 -6.10 -7.80 -24.99
CA ALA A 84 -6.53 -7.93 -23.60
C ALA A 84 -5.35 -8.16 -22.65
N ASN A 85 -4.43 -9.08 -23.00
CA ASN A 85 -3.23 -9.33 -22.21
C ASN A 85 -2.32 -8.09 -22.16
N GLU A 86 -2.22 -7.35 -23.26
CA GLU A 86 -1.40 -6.14 -23.33
C GLU A 86 -1.97 -5.00 -22.47
N VAL A 87 -3.29 -4.79 -22.53
CA VAL A 87 -3.98 -3.84 -21.66
C VAL A 87 -3.83 -4.24 -20.19
N GLU A 88 -3.91 -5.53 -19.86
CA GLU A 88 -3.70 -6.04 -18.49
C GLU A 88 -2.29 -5.73 -17.97
N VAL A 89 -1.24 -5.89 -18.79
CA VAL A 89 0.14 -5.51 -18.43
C VAL A 89 0.26 -4.01 -18.21
N LEU A 90 -0.32 -3.20 -19.10
CA LEU A 90 -0.27 -1.73 -18.99
C LEU A 90 -0.98 -1.22 -17.72
N VAL A 91 -2.19 -1.72 -17.43
CA VAL A 91 -2.94 -1.36 -16.22
C VAL A 91 -2.19 -1.79 -14.96
N SER A 92 -1.65 -3.02 -14.95
CA SER A 92 -0.88 -3.53 -13.80
C SER A 92 0.41 -2.75 -13.58
N THR A 93 1.04 -2.26 -14.65
CA THR A 93 2.22 -1.39 -14.59
C THR A 93 1.87 -0.06 -13.94
N GLU A 94 0.75 0.55 -14.33
CA GLU A 94 0.30 1.82 -13.75
C GLU A 94 -0.16 1.66 -12.29
N GLU A 95 -0.82 0.55 -11.94
CA GLU A 95 -1.10 0.18 -10.55
C GLU A 95 0.18 0.09 -9.71
N ALA A 96 1.20 -0.60 -10.21
CA ALA A 96 2.48 -0.70 -9.53
C ALA A 96 3.17 0.66 -9.37
N ARG A 97 3.16 1.53 -10.39
CA ARG A 97 3.72 2.91 -10.28
C ARG A 97 3.04 3.71 -9.18
N ARG A 98 1.72 3.62 -9.03
CA ARG A 98 0.99 4.28 -7.93
C ARG A 98 1.41 3.75 -6.57
N HIS A 99 1.50 2.42 -6.40
CA HIS A 99 1.95 1.82 -5.14
C HIS A 99 3.42 2.13 -4.82
N LEU A 100 4.27 2.31 -5.83
CA LEU A 100 5.64 2.79 -5.62
C LEU A 100 5.64 4.19 -4.97
N ALA A 101 4.78 5.08 -5.46
CA ALA A 101 4.66 6.43 -4.91
C ALA A 101 4.19 6.40 -3.45
N ASP A 102 3.22 5.54 -3.12
CA ASP A 102 2.75 5.35 -1.74
C ASP A 102 3.89 4.87 -0.82
N LEU A 103 4.66 3.85 -1.25
CA LEU A 103 5.79 3.32 -0.48
C LEU A 103 6.90 4.36 -0.28
N LEU A 104 7.14 5.23 -1.26
CA LEU A 104 8.11 6.32 -1.15
C LEU A 104 7.66 7.37 -0.14
N GLU A 105 6.37 7.73 -0.11
CA GLU A 105 5.83 8.65 0.90
C GLU A 105 5.86 8.02 2.29
N ASP A 106 5.50 6.75 2.44
CA ASP A 106 5.62 6.01 3.71
C ASP A 106 7.08 6.03 4.22
N ARG A 107 8.05 5.73 3.33
CA ARG A 107 9.49 5.77 3.68
C ARG A 107 9.92 7.17 4.13
N LYS A 108 9.41 8.23 3.50
CA LYS A 108 9.70 9.61 3.87
C LYS A 108 9.15 9.96 5.24
N ILE A 109 7.92 9.54 5.55
CA ILE A 109 7.31 9.74 6.88
C ILE A 109 8.13 9.01 7.95
N LEU A 110 8.49 7.73 7.72
CA LEU A 110 9.33 6.96 8.64
C LEU A 110 10.70 7.62 8.88
N ALA A 111 11.32 8.17 7.83
CA ALA A 111 12.59 8.89 7.97
C ALA A 111 12.46 10.15 8.82
N GLN A 112 11.35 10.89 8.70
CA GLN A 112 11.07 12.07 9.52
C GLN A 112 10.84 11.69 10.99
N GLU A 113 10.07 10.64 11.25
CA GLU A 113 9.82 10.15 12.62
C GLU A 113 11.11 9.64 13.28
N LEU A 114 11.93 8.90 12.54
CA LEU A 114 13.25 8.46 13.00
C LEU A 114 14.15 9.62 13.37
N HIS A 115 14.19 10.66 12.53
CA HIS A 115 14.99 11.85 12.80
C HIS A 115 14.52 12.54 14.09
N GLN A 116 13.22 12.74 14.26
CA GLN A 116 12.65 13.36 15.46
C GLN A 116 12.91 12.55 16.73
N LEU A 117 12.86 11.21 16.67
CA LEU A 117 13.17 10.37 17.83
C LEU A 117 14.67 10.38 18.17
N LYS A 118 15.55 10.43 17.16
CA LYS A 118 17.00 10.57 17.37
C LYS A 118 17.35 11.92 18.01
N GLU A 119 16.76 13.02 17.52
CA GLU A 119 16.93 14.34 18.13
C GLU A 119 16.44 14.38 19.59
N LYS A 120 15.29 13.76 19.90
CA LYS A 120 14.77 13.67 21.27
C LYS A 120 15.68 12.87 22.20
N LYS A 121 16.31 11.80 21.68
CA LYS A 121 17.27 11.00 22.42
C LYS A 121 18.53 11.82 22.76
N GLU A 122 19.09 12.50 21.76
CA GLU A 122 20.29 13.36 21.93
C GLU A 122 20.02 14.58 22.82
N ALA A 123 18.82 15.18 22.74
CA ALA A 123 18.42 16.29 23.62
C ALA A 123 18.29 15.87 25.10
N GLY A 124 18.01 14.58 25.36
CA GLY A 124 17.96 13.99 26.71
C GLY A 124 19.32 13.71 27.34
N GLU A 125 20.40 13.66 26.55
CA GLU A 125 21.77 13.37 27.02
C GLU A 125 22.54 14.59 27.56
N ASN A 126 21.96 15.81 27.51
CA ASN A 126 22.64 17.05 27.91
C ASN A 126 22.21 17.65 29.28
N PRO A 127 22.40 17.00 30.45
CA PRO A 127 22.51 17.73 31.71
C PRO A 127 24.00 18.01 32.06
N PRO A 128 24.38 19.26 32.36
CA PRO A 128 25.75 19.58 32.77
C PRO A 128 26.10 18.90 34.12
N PRO A 129 27.33 18.41 34.30
CA PRO A 129 27.73 17.76 35.55
C PRO A 129 27.90 18.83 36.63
N LYS A 130 26.84 19.09 37.41
CA LYS A 130 26.95 19.83 38.67
C LYS A 130 26.39 19.01 39.83
N LEU A 131 27.35 18.55 40.63
CA LEU A 131 27.26 17.91 41.93
C LEU A 131 26.14 18.49 42.83
N ARG A 132 25.13 17.68 43.18
CA ARG A 132 24.74 17.39 44.59
C ARG A 132 23.49 16.48 44.73
N ARG A 133 23.69 15.43 45.54
CA ARG A 133 22.80 14.77 46.52
C ARG A 133 21.50 14.05 46.09
N ARG A 134 21.55 12.72 46.24
CA ARG A 134 20.53 11.73 46.70
C ARG A 134 19.19 11.60 45.95
N THR A 135 18.73 12.59 45.20
CA THR A 135 17.56 12.45 44.29
C THR A 135 17.91 11.67 43.01
N TYR A 136 19.21 11.54 42.72
CA TYR A 136 19.76 10.99 41.48
C TYR A 136 19.35 9.54 41.16
N CYS A 137 19.03 8.72 42.15
CA CYS A 137 18.79 7.28 41.91
C CYS A 137 17.44 6.98 41.25
N ILE A 138 16.37 7.72 41.59
CA ILE A 138 15.05 7.50 40.99
C ILE A 138 15.00 8.12 39.59
N THR A 139 15.58 9.31 39.42
CA THR A 139 15.63 9.99 38.13
C THR A 139 16.52 9.28 37.13
N ALA A 140 17.67 8.71 37.55
CA ALA A 140 18.56 7.92 36.69
C ALA A 140 17.94 6.60 36.23
N LEU A 141 17.16 5.92 37.08
CA LEU A 141 16.43 4.71 36.71
C LEU A 141 15.29 5.03 35.73
N GLN A 142 14.54 6.11 35.96
CA GLN A 142 13.47 6.57 35.06
C GLN A 142 14.00 7.08 33.72
N THR A 143 15.14 7.76 33.69
CA THR A 143 15.80 8.17 32.42
C THR A 143 16.34 6.96 31.66
N SER A 144 16.90 5.96 32.36
CA SER A 144 17.34 4.70 31.74
C SER A 144 16.17 3.91 31.12
N GLU A 145 15.02 3.81 31.79
CA GLU A 145 13.82 3.17 31.21
C GLU A 145 13.26 3.91 29.99
N LEU A 146 13.26 5.24 30.02
CA LEU A 146 12.83 6.08 28.88
C LEU A 146 13.79 5.95 27.69
N ASP A 147 15.10 5.88 27.95
CA ASP A 147 16.12 5.77 26.91
C ASP A 147 16.12 4.37 26.25
N LEU A 148 15.87 3.31 27.04
CA LEU A 148 15.61 1.97 26.52
C LEU A 148 14.33 1.91 25.67
N SER A 149 13.27 2.64 26.08
CA SER A 149 12.02 2.73 25.33
C SER A 149 12.18 3.46 23.99
N LEU A 150 12.87 4.62 23.99
CA LEU A 150 13.19 5.38 22.78
C LEU A 150 14.07 4.58 21.83
N SER A 151 15.08 3.88 22.36
CA SER A 151 15.97 3.04 21.56
C SER A 151 15.21 1.90 20.86
N LYS A 152 14.25 1.26 21.55
CA LYS A 152 13.37 0.24 20.95
C LYS A 152 12.45 0.82 19.87
N GLN A 153 11.93 2.04 20.06
CA GLN A 153 11.11 2.70 19.04
C GLN A 153 11.93 3.03 17.79
N ILE A 154 13.17 3.51 17.97
CA ILE A 154 14.11 3.77 16.86
C ILE A 154 14.40 2.47 16.10
N GLU A 155 14.74 1.39 16.81
CA GLU A 155 15.00 0.08 16.19
C GLU A 155 13.77 -0.42 15.41
N SER A 156 12.58 -0.31 15.99
CA SER A 156 11.32 -0.67 15.30
C SER A 156 11.12 0.11 14.01
N LEU A 157 11.28 1.44 14.03
CA LEU A 157 11.14 2.26 12.82
C LEU A 157 12.25 1.99 11.79
N GLU A 158 13.47 1.66 12.23
CA GLU A 158 14.57 1.26 11.33
C GLU A 158 14.26 -0.06 10.63
N THR A 159 13.69 -1.04 11.34
CA THR A 159 13.25 -2.30 10.71
C THR A 159 12.13 -2.08 9.70
N GLU A 160 11.15 -1.22 10.01
CA GLU A 160 10.07 -0.90 9.08
C GLU A 160 10.58 -0.14 7.84
N MET A 161 11.51 0.79 8.02
CA MET A 161 12.17 1.48 6.91
C MET A 161 12.95 0.50 6.02
N GLY A 162 13.61 -0.49 6.61
CA GLY A 162 14.28 -1.59 5.90
C GLY A 162 13.29 -2.39 5.05
N LEU A 163 12.14 -2.76 5.62
CA LEU A 163 11.07 -3.45 4.91
C LEU A 163 10.53 -2.63 3.73
N ARG A 164 10.22 -1.33 3.94
CA ARG A 164 9.76 -0.44 2.86
C ARG A 164 10.80 -0.31 1.75
N SER A 165 12.08 -0.23 2.11
CA SER A 165 13.19 -0.16 1.14
C SER A 165 13.29 -1.44 0.29
N ALA A 166 13.11 -2.61 0.90
CA ALA A 166 13.08 -3.88 0.17
C ALA A 166 11.87 -3.97 -0.78
N GLN A 167 10.68 -3.55 -0.32
CA GLN A 167 9.47 -3.51 -1.15
C GLN A 167 9.62 -2.55 -2.34
N ILE A 168 10.22 -1.37 -2.12
CA ILE A 168 10.53 -0.40 -3.17
C ILE A 168 11.45 -1.02 -4.22
N ALA A 169 12.55 -1.65 -3.80
CA ALA A 169 13.52 -2.23 -4.72
C ALA A 169 12.91 -3.34 -5.59
N ASP A 170 12.16 -4.26 -4.96
CA ASP A 170 11.47 -5.35 -5.67
C ASP A 170 10.45 -4.82 -6.69
N LEU A 171 9.68 -3.80 -6.33
CA LEU A 171 8.67 -3.23 -7.21
C LEU A 171 9.28 -2.37 -8.33
N GLN A 172 10.37 -1.66 -8.05
CA GLN A 172 11.16 -0.96 -9.06
C GLN A 172 11.76 -1.92 -10.10
N GLN A 173 12.31 -3.06 -9.65
CA GLN A 173 12.85 -4.07 -10.57
C GLN A 173 11.77 -4.59 -11.54
N LYS A 174 10.57 -4.87 -11.04
CA LYS A 174 9.45 -5.33 -11.87
C LYS A 174 8.96 -4.28 -12.86
N LEU A 175 8.96 -3.02 -12.46
CA LEU A 175 8.65 -1.91 -13.36
C LEU A 175 9.70 -1.76 -14.47
N LEU A 176 10.98 -1.94 -14.15
CA LEU A 176 12.05 -1.95 -15.15
C LEU A 176 11.87 -3.10 -16.15
N ASP A 177 11.52 -4.30 -15.68
CA ASP A 177 11.25 -5.43 -16.57
C ASP A 177 10.05 -5.17 -17.51
N ALA A 178 9.03 -4.45 -17.02
CA ALA A 178 7.83 -4.08 -17.78
C ALA A 178 8.03 -2.91 -18.75
N ASP A 179 9.04 -2.05 -18.54
CA ASP A 179 9.31 -0.82 -19.30
C ASP A 179 10.56 -0.93 -20.19
N SER A 180 11.02 -2.15 -20.47
CA SER A 180 12.10 -2.36 -21.45
C SER A 180 11.67 -1.75 -22.79
N GLY A 181 12.32 -0.65 -23.21
CA GLY A 181 11.88 0.22 -24.30
C GLY A 181 11.67 -0.45 -25.68
N ASP A 182 12.18 -1.67 -25.86
CA ASP A 182 11.88 -2.50 -27.03
C ASP A 182 10.44 -3.01 -27.05
N GLN A 183 9.78 -3.15 -25.90
CA GLN A 183 8.42 -3.66 -25.83
C GLN A 183 7.42 -2.75 -26.55
N ALA A 184 7.52 -1.43 -26.40
CA ALA A 184 6.60 -0.51 -27.08
C ALA A 184 6.66 -0.67 -28.61
N LYS A 185 7.85 -0.81 -29.18
CA LYS A 185 8.05 -1.02 -30.62
C LYS A 185 7.57 -2.41 -31.05
N GLN A 186 7.89 -3.45 -30.28
CA GLN A 186 7.44 -4.83 -30.54
C GLN A 186 5.91 -4.98 -30.43
N ARG A 187 5.26 -4.26 -29.50
CA ARG A 187 3.80 -4.25 -29.33
C ARG A 187 3.10 -3.80 -30.60
N TRP A 188 3.50 -2.65 -31.16
CA TRP A 188 2.90 -2.13 -32.40
C TRP A 188 3.32 -2.93 -33.64
N GLY A 189 4.51 -3.52 -33.64
CA GLY A 189 4.97 -4.41 -34.71
C GLY A 189 4.14 -5.70 -34.85
N SER A 190 3.37 -6.07 -33.83
CA SER A 190 2.53 -7.28 -33.85
C SER A 190 1.21 -7.14 -34.60
N ILE A 191 0.76 -5.91 -34.88
CA ILE A 191 -0.41 -5.64 -35.74
C ILE A 191 0.13 -5.49 -37.16
N ALA A 192 0.05 -6.56 -37.96
CA ALA A 192 0.66 -6.62 -39.28
C ALA A 192 -0.30 -6.17 -40.40
N THR A 193 -1.62 -6.26 -40.17
CA THR A 193 -2.63 -6.00 -41.20
C THR A 193 -3.68 -4.98 -40.78
N ILE A 194 -4.28 -4.30 -41.76
CA ILE A 194 -5.39 -3.34 -41.51
C ILE A 194 -6.63 -4.02 -40.90
N LEU A 195 -6.84 -5.31 -41.19
CA LEU A 195 -7.90 -6.11 -40.60
C LEU A 195 -7.67 -6.29 -39.10
N GLU A 196 -6.44 -6.64 -38.69
CA GLU A 196 -6.05 -6.73 -37.29
C GLU A 196 -6.20 -5.39 -36.58
N ALA A 197 -5.77 -4.29 -37.22
CA ALA A 197 -5.95 -2.94 -36.68
C ALA A 197 -7.43 -2.60 -36.46
N LYS A 198 -8.31 -2.92 -37.43
CA LYS A 198 -9.76 -2.71 -37.30
C LYS A 198 -10.36 -3.54 -36.17
N CYS A 199 -9.93 -4.79 -36.00
CA CYS A 199 -10.35 -5.65 -34.90
C CYS A 199 -9.90 -5.11 -33.54
N ALA A 200 -8.65 -4.65 -33.44
CA ALA A 200 -8.08 -4.04 -32.23
C ALA A 200 -8.86 -2.79 -31.82
N LEU A 201 -9.08 -1.87 -32.75
CA LEU A 201 -9.83 -0.63 -32.49
C LEU A 201 -11.26 -0.90 -32.04
N LYS A 202 -11.96 -1.84 -32.69
CA LYS A 202 -13.33 -2.22 -32.30
C LYS A 202 -13.36 -2.82 -30.89
N TYR A 203 -12.34 -3.59 -30.51
CA TYR A 203 -12.24 -4.15 -29.17
C TYR A 203 -11.99 -3.06 -28.12
N LEU A 204 -10.98 -2.21 -28.32
CA LEU A 204 -10.65 -1.13 -27.38
C LEU A 204 -11.83 -0.18 -27.16
N LEU A 205 -12.53 0.20 -28.22
CA LEU A 205 -13.71 1.06 -28.10
C LEU A 205 -14.82 0.38 -27.26
N GLY A 206 -14.99 -0.93 -27.41
CA GLY A 206 -15.91 -1.72 -26.61
C GLY A 206 -15.54 -1.73 -25.12
N GLU A 207 -14.30 -2.05 -24.80
CA GLU A 207 -13.80 -2.07 -23.42
C GLU A 207 -13.91 -0.70 -22.75
N VAL A 208 -13.49 0.36 -23.45
CA VAL A 208 -13.60 1.74 -22.96
C VAL A 208 -15.07 2.08 -22.65
N THR A 209 -15.99 1.70 -23.52
CA THR A 209 -17.44 1.94 -23.31
C THR A 209 -17.97 1.18 -22.09
N LEU A 210 -17.52 -0.07 -21.88
CA LEU A 210 -17.91 -0.88 -20.73
C LEU A 210 -17.35 -0.31 -19.41
N GLU A 211 -16.08 0.09 -19.40
CA GLU A 211 -15.45 0.72 -18.24
C GLU A 211 -16.12 2.04 -17.88
N PHE A 212 -16.42 2.90 -18.85
CA PHE A 212 -17.18 4.13 -18.61
C PHE A 212 -18.58 3.85 -18.07
N SER A 213 -19.30 2.85 -18.60
CA SER A 213 -20.61 2.44 -18.09
C SER A 213 -20.55 1.96 -16.64
N CYS A 214 -19.55 1.13 -16.31
CA CYS A 214 -19.30 0.64 -14.97
C CYS A 214 -18.96 1.78 -14.00
N PHE A 215 -18.10 2.72 -14.43
CA PHE A 215 -17.73 3.90 -13.65
C PHE A 215 -18.93 4.80 -13.38
N ILE A 216 -19.78 5.08 -14.38
CA ILE A 216 -21.01 5.85 -14.22
C ILE A 216 -21.95 5.17 -13.22
N THR A 217 -22.08 3.84 -13.31
CA THR A 217 -22.96 3.07 -12.42
C THR A 217 -22.44 3.06 -10.99
N LYS A 218 -21.14 2.80 -10.78
CA LYS A 218 -20.49 2.87 -9.44
C LYS A 218 -20.61 4.25 -8.82
N ASN A 219 -20.42 5.33 -9.58
CA ASN A 219 -20.60 6.70 -9.09
C ASN A 219 -22.06 7.03 -8.75
N LYS A 220 -23.02 6.58 -9.56
CA LYS A 220 -24.46 6.69 -9.22
C LYS A 220 -24.77 5.96 -7.91
N VAL A 221 -24.29 4.73 -7.74
CA VAL A 221 -24.47 3.94 -6.52
C VAL A 221 -23.82 4.61 -5.30
N PHE A 222 -22.59 5.12 -5.42
CA PHE A 222 -21.91 5.84 -4.35
C PHE A 222 -22.65 7.12 -3.95
N LYS A 223 -23.16 7.88 -4.93
CA LYS A 223 -23.98 9.08 -4.69
C LYS A 223 -25.31 8.74 -3.99
N CYS A 224 -25.91 7.58 -4.30
CA CYS A 224 -27.11 7.09 -3.62
C CYS A 224 -26.82 6.64 -2.17
N LEU A 225 -25.73 5.90 -1.94
CA LEU A 225 -25.31 5.47 -0.60
C LEU A 225 -24.91 6.64 0.30
N GLY A 226 -24.25 7.67 -0.25
CA GLY A 226 -23.90 8.89 0.47
C GLY A 226 -25.10 9.74 0.90
N ARG A 227 -26.22 9.65 0.18
CA ARG A 227 -27.49 10.31 0.56
C ARG A 227 -28.23 9.56 1.69
N ASN A 228 -28.11 8.23 1.76
CA ASN A 228 -28.77 7.42 2.79
C ASN A 228 -28.06 7.45 4.16
N LYS A 229 -26.80 7.91 4.25
CA LYS A 229 -26.10 8.10 5.54
C LYS A 229 -26.35 9.47 6.21
N LYS A 230 -27.18 10.33 5.61
CA LYS A 230 -27.53 11.66 6.15
C LYS A 230 -28.97 11.75 6.70
N LYS A 231 -29.59 10.63 7.04
CA LYS A 231 -30.88 10.59 7.76
C LYS A 231 -30.72 9.87 9.08
#